data_AF-A0A3M2DUD7-F1
#
_entry.id   AF-A0A3M2DUD7-F1
#
_cell.length_a   1.000
_cell.length_b   1.000
_cell.length_c   1.000
_cell.angle_alpha   90.00
_cell.angle_beta   90.00
_cell.angle_gamma   90.00
#
_symmetry.space_group_name_H-M   'P 1'
#
loop_
_entity.id
_entity.type
_entity.pdbx_description
1 polymer ?
#
loop_
_entity_poly.entity_id
_entity_poly.type
_entity_poly.pdbx_seq_one_letter_code
_entity_poly.pdbx_strand_id
1 'polypeptide(L)'
;MTFVEAAVAVLREAGTPLSVEEIAARAVAAGLLSKPGKDPLKSMKARLAAEARKPAGARVVRVAPGMWAAAAEGAAGSAPAAAPERAESAPERAAPAP
;
A
#
# COMPACT_ATOMS: atom_id res chain seq x y z
N MET A 1 7.99 8.80 11.26
CA MET A 1 6.71 8.21 10.76
C MET A 1 6.75 6.69 10.91
N THR A 2 5.60 6.03 11.12
CA THR A 2 5.47 4.56 11.23
C THR A 2 4.95 3.94 9.93
N PHE A 3 5.07 2.61 9.77
CA PHE A 3 4.60 1.91 8.56
C PHE A 3 3.12 2.10 8.27
N VAL A 4 2.26 2.10 9.30
CA VAL A 4 0.82 2.29 9.13
C VAL A 4 0.51 3.70 8.68
N GLU A 5 1.15 4.70 9.29
CA GLU A 5 0.96 6.12 8.93
C GLU A 5 1.41 6.39 7.49
N ALA A 6 2.58 5.85 7.09
CA ALA A 6 3.07 5.99 5.72
C ALA A 6 2.13 5.30 4.72
N ALA A 7 1.60 4.12 5.06
CA ALA A 7 0.64 3.43 4.23
C ALA A 7 -0.67 4.22 4.08
N VAL A 8 -1.18 4.81 5.17
CA VAL A 8 -2.37 5.66 5.14
C VAL A 8 -2.13 6.90 4.28
N ALA A 9 -0.97 7.54 4.40
CA ALA A 9 -0.61 8.70 3.58
C ALA A 9 -0.61 8.34 2.09
N VAL A 10 0.09 7.27 1.70
CA VAL A 10 0.14 6.80 0.31
C VAL A 10 -1.24 6.42 -0.22
N LEU A 11 -2.06 5.73 0.58
CA LEU A 11 -3.41 5.33 0.17
C LEU A 11 -4.35 6.53 0.02
N ARG A 12 -4.22 7.54 0.89
CA ARG A 12 -4.98 8.79 0.79
C ARG A 12 -4.55 9.63 -0.41
N GLU A 13 -3.27 9.65 -0.70
CA GLU A 13 -2.70 10.37 -1.84
C GLU A 13 -3.11 9.70 -3.18
N ALA A 14 -3.15 8.36 -3.21
CA ALA A 14 -3.62 7.62 -4.37
C ALA A 14 -5.15 7.69 -4.57
N GLY A 15 -5.93 7.79 -3.48
CA GLY A 15 -7.39 7.77 -3.54
C GLY A 15 -8.01 6.42 -3.93
N THR A 16 -7.18 5.40 -4.18
CA THR A 16 -7.59 4.05 -4.59
C THR A 16 -6.89 3.01 -3.70
N PRO A 17 -7.47 1.81 -3.53
CA PRO A 17 -6.78 0.72 -2.88
C PRO A 17 -5.57 0.29 -3.71
N LEU A 18 -4.51 -0.04 -2.99
CA LEU A 18 -3.24 -0.44 -3.58
C LEU A 18 -2.76 -1.74 -2.96
N SER A 19 -1.93 -2.45 -3.72
CA SER A 19 -1.22 -3.63 -3.25
C SER A 19 -0.17 -3.23 -2.20
N VAL A 20 0.07 -4.10 -1.23
CA VAL A 20 1.07 -3.84 -0.18
C VAL A 20 2.48 -3.59 -0.72
N GLU A 21 2.82 -4.19 -1.86
CA GLU A 21 4.06 -3.95 -2.60
C GLU A 21 4.16 -2.49 -3.06
N GLU A 22 3.12 -2.00 -3.71
CA GLU A 22 3.07 -0.64 -4.23
C GLU A 22 3.10 0.39 -3.10
N ILE A 23 2.37 0.12 -2.00
CA ILE A 23 2.35 1.02 -0.85
C ILE A 23 3.74 1.10 -0.21
N ALA A 24 4.41 -0.04 -0.03
CA ALA A 24 5.75 -0.08 0.53
C ALA A 24 6.77 0.62 -0.38
N ALA A 25 6.72 0.36 -1.69
CA ALA A 25 7.59 0.99 -2.67
C ALA A 25 7.42 2.51 -2.67
N ARG A 26 6.18 3.01 -2.74
CA ARG A 26 5.88 4.46 -2.67
C ARG A 26 6.29 5.08 -1.34
N ALA A 27 6.04 4.40 -0.22
CA ALA A 27 6.42 4.90 1.10
C ALA A 27 7.94 5.01 1.28
N VAL A 28 8.71 4.07 0.71
CA VAL A 28 10.18 4.14 0.68
C VAL A 28 10.65 5.23 -0.27
N ALA A 29 10.09 5.29 -1.48
CA ALA A 29 10.44 6.28 -2.50
C ALA A 29 10.16 7.72 -2.05
N ALA A 30 9.06 7.93 -1.34
CA ALA A 30 8.69 9.22 -0.75
C ALA A 30 9.44 9.55 0.56
N GLY A 31 10.32 8.65 1.04
CA GLY A 31 11.08 8.89 2.28
C GLY A 31 10.22 8.97 3.55
N LEU A 32 8.98 8.45 3.51
CA LEU A 32 8.04 8.49 4.63
C LEU A 32 8.45 7.54 5.77
N LEU A 33 9.28 6.55 5.48
CA LEU A 33 9.74 5.57 6.47
C LEU A 33 11.07 6.00 7.08
N SER A 34 11.07 6.28 8.39
CA SER A 34 12.32 6.62 9.10
C SER A 34 13.27 5.42 9.23
N LYS A 35 12.75 4.19 9.30
CA LYS A 35 13.53 2.94 9.39
C LYS A 35 12.80 1.82 8.63
N PRO A 36 12.97 1.70 7.31
CA PRO A 36 12.33 0.64 6.51
C PRO A 36 12.83 -0.77 6.90
N GLY A 37 14.02 -0.88 7.49
CA GLY A 37 14.63 -2.16 7.88
C GLY A 37 15.12 -2.96 6.66
N LYS A 38 15.42 -4.24 6.89
CA LYS A 38 15.92 -5.14 5.83
C LYS A 38 14.86 -5.50 4.79
N ASP A 39 13.60 -5.48 5.21
CA ASP A 39 12.47 -5.86 4.37
C ASP A 39 11.22 -4.99 4.71
N PRO A 40 11.13 -3.77 4.11
CA PRO A 40 10.04 -2.85 4.41
C PRO A 40 8.68 -3.41 4.01
N LEU A 41 8.63 -4.22 2.95
CA LEU A 41 7.41 -4.86 2.46
C LEU A 41 6.83 -5.82 3.51
N LYS A 42 7.63 -6.79 3.97
CA LYS A 42 7.21 -7.78 4.97
C LYS A 42 6.79 -7.10 6.27
N SER A 43 7.54 -6.07 6.67
CA SER A 43 7.26 -5.28 7.87
C SER A 43 5.94 -4.52 7.76
N MET A 44 5.72 -3.85 6.62
CA MET A 44 4.49 -3.11 6.34
C MET A 44 3.27 -4.05 6.28
N LYS A 45 3.37 -5.19 5.58
CA LYS A 45 2.31 -6.21 5.51
C LYS A 45 1.88 -6.70 6.88
N ALA A 46 2.84 -7.02 7.76
CA ALA A 46 2.55 -7.47 9.11
C ALA A 46 1.86 -6.37 9.95
N ARG A 47 2.29 -5.11 9.81
CA ARG A 47 1.69 -3.97 10.51
C ARG A 47 0.27 -3.67 10.04
N LEU A 48 0.04 -3.67 8.73
CA LEU A 48 -1.30 -3.50 8.14
C LEU A 48 -2.26 -4.61 8.58
N ALA A 49 -1.80 -5.86 8.58
CA ALA A 49 -2.60 -7.00 9.04
C ALA A 49 -2.98 -6.92 10.52
N ALA A 50 -2.07 -6.44 11.37
CA ALA A 50 -2.36 -6.20 12.78
C ALA A 50 -3.33 -5.02 12.96
N GLU A 51 -3.17 -3.95 12.18
CA GLU A 51 -4.01 -2.74 12.26
C GLU A 51 -5.46 -3.03 11.82
N ALA A 52 -5.66 -3.75 10.71
CA ALA A 52 -7.00 -4.08 10.23
C ALA A 52 -7.74 -5.11 11.09
N ARG A 53 -7.06 -5.77 12.03
CA ARG A 53 -7.72 -6.62 13.04
C ARG A 53 -8.32 -5.82 14.19
N LYS A 54 -8.03 -4.51 14.30
CA LYS A 54 -8.56 -3.70 15.41
C LYS A 54 -10.06 -3.47 15.24
N PRO A 55 -10.87 -3.73 16.28
CA PRO A 55 -12.33 -3.68 16.20
C PRO A 55 -12.91 -2.26 16.09
N ALA A 56 -12.17 -1.23 16.52
CA ALA A 56 -12.55 0.17 16.39
C ALA A 56 -11.31 1.04 16.12
N GLY A 57 -11.40 1.95 15.15
CA GLY A 57 -10.32 2.89 14.82
C GLY A 57 -9.23 2.35 13.89
N ALA A 58 -9.48 1.26 13.16
CA ALA A 58 -8.56 0.81 12.12
C ALA A 58 -8.41 1.90 11.04
N ARG A 59 -7.17 2.35 10.82
CA ARG A 59 -6.86 3.38 9.81
C ARG A 59 -6.79 2.85 8.39
N VAL A 60 -6.76 1.52 8.26
CA VAL A 60 -6.64 0.79 7.00
C VAL A 60 -7.57 -0.42 7.03
N VAL A 61 -8.06 -0.81 5.87
CA VAL A 61 -8.92 -1.98 5.70
C VAL A 61 -8.41 -2.86 4.57
N ARG A 62 -8.57 -4.18 4.72
CA ARG A 62 -8.21 -5.14 3.68
C ARG A 62 -9.40 -5.33 2.75
N VAL A 63 -9.29 -4.82 1.53
CA VAL A 63 -10.36 -4.96 0.52
C VAL A 63 -10.24 -6.27 -0.26
N ALA A 64 -9.03 -6.77 -0.45
CA ALA A 64 -8.73 -8.02 -1.17
C ALA A 64 -7.42 -8.65 -0.67
N PRO A 65 -7.12 -9.93 -0.98
CA PRO A 65 -5.85 -10.54 -0.60
C PRO A 65 -4.66 -9.76 -1.17
N GLY A 66 -3.94 -9.06 -0.31
CA GLY A 66 -2.80 -8.22 -0.69
C GLY A 66 -3.13 -6.77 -1.03
N MET A 67 -4.42 -6.42 -1.17
CA MET A 67 -4.90 -5.06 -1.44
C MET A 67 -5.47 -4.39 -0.18
N TRP A 68 -5.08 -3.13 0.02
CA TRP A 68 -5.40 -2.34 1.20
C TRP A 68 -5.97 -0.99 0.77
N ALA A 69 -6.95 -0.50 1.52
CA ALA A 69 -7.51 0.84 1.37
C ALA A 69 -7.35 1.63 2.67
N ALA A 70 -7.25 2.95 2.58
CA ALA A 70 -7.37 3.80 3.75
C ALA A 70 -8.81 3.73 4.27
N ALA A 71 -8.97 3.60 5.59
CA ALA A 71 -10.28 3.71 6.20
C ALA A 71 -10.71 5.18 6.14
N ALA A 72 -11.66 5.50 5.27
CA ALA A 72 -12.28 6.81 5.28
C ALA A 72 -13.35 6.86 6.38
N GLU A 73 -13.34 7.91 7.20
CA GLU A 73 -14.51 8.29 8.00
C GLU A 73 -15.67 8.57 7.03
N GLY A 74 -16.53 7.59 6.77
CA GLY A 74 -17.79 7.78 6.06
C GLY A 74 -17.91 7.18 4.64
N ALA A 75 -16.89 6.53 4.07
CA ALA A 75 -17.05 5.86 2.77
C ALA A 75 -17.42 4.38 2.92
N ALA A 76 -18.59 4.12 3.51
CA ALA A 76 -19.29 2.86 3.24
C ALA A 76 -19.72 2.88 1.76
N GLY A 77 -18.99 2.18 0.89
CA GLY A 77 -19.56 1.75 -0.38
C GLY A 77 -18.93 2.24 -1.70
N SER A 78 -17.71 2.77 -1.72
CA SER A 78 -16.97 2.83 -3.01
C SER A 78 -15.97 1.67 -3.07
N ALA A 79 -16.49 0.48 -3.33
CA ALA A 79 -15.69 -0.58 -3.92
C ALA A 79 -15.16 -0.05 -5.27
N PRO A 80 -13.85 0.11 -5.45
CA PRO A 80 -13.34 0.49 -6.75
C PRO A 80 -13.34 -0.75 -7.63
N ALA A 81 -14.15 -0.69 -8.67
CA ALA A 81 -14.08 -1.56 -9.83
C ALA A 81 -12.81 -1.34 -10.68
N ALA A 82 -11.73 -0.80 -10.09
CA ALA A 82 -10.46 -0.65 -10.77
C ALA A 82 -9.59 -1.88 -10.47
N ALA A 83 -9.82 -2.94 -11.25
CA ALA A 83 -8.80 -3.96 -11.46
C ALA A 83 -7.48 -3.25 -11.83
N PRO A 84 -6.35 -3.59 -11.20
CA PRO A 84 -5.08 -3.06 -11.64
C PRO A 84 -4.70 -3.79 -12.94
N GLU A 85 -5.16 -3.29 -14.09
CA GLU A 85 -4.55 -3.56 -15.41
C GLU A 85 -3.17 -2.88 -15.55
N ARG A 86 -2.48 -2.58 -14.45
CA ARG A 86 -1.11 -2.04 -14.46
C ARG A 86 -0.18 -2.86 -13.57
N ALA A 87 -0.21 -4.17 -13.78
CA ALA A 87 0.97 -5.02 -13.57
C ALA A 87 1.92 -5.01 -14.78
N GLU A 88 1.69 -4.12 -15.76
CA GLU A 88 2.61 -3.87 -16.87
C GLU A 88 3.46 -2.63 -16.58
N SER A 89 4.47 -2.82 -15.74
CA SER A 89 5.69 -2.01 -15.73
C SER A 89 6.80 -2.88 -15.15
N ALA A 90 7.03 -4.02 -15.81
CA ALA A 90 8.39 -4.52 -15.92
C ALA A 90 9.17 -3.42 -16.67
N PRO A 91 10.22 -2.79 -16.10
CA PRO A 91 11.10 -2.02 -16.92
C PRO A 91 11.75 -3.03 -17.86
N GLU A 92 11.39 -2.88 -19.13
CA GLU A 92 12.17 -3.30 -20.28
C GLU A 92 13.64 -2.93 -20.02
N ARG A 93 14.39 -3.88 -19.46
CA ARG A 93 15.85 -3.81 -19.50
C ARG A 93 16.21 -4.25 -20.90
N ALA A 94 16.12 -3.27 -21.81
CA ALA A 94 16.71 -3.29 -23.13
C ALA A 94 18.06 -4.00 -23.04
N ALA A 95 18.17 -5.12 -23.76
CA ALA A 95 19.45 -5.66 -24.14
C ALA A 95 20.07 -4.70 -25.16
N PRO A 96 21.28 -4.16 -24.96
CA PRO A 96 22.09 -3.72 -26.07
C PRO A 96 22.94 -4.91 -26.53
N ALA A 97 22.59 -5.48 -27.68
CA ALA A 97 23.57 -6.12 -28.56
C ALA A 97 24.34 -5.01 -29.29
N PRO A 98 25.65 -5.18 -29.53
CA PRO A 98 26.07 -5.76 -30.81
C PRO A 98 26.98 -6.98 -30.70
#